data_AF-A0A4Q4PI23-F1
#
_entry.id   AF-A0A4Q4PI23-F1
#
_cell.length_a   1.000
_cell.length_b   1.000
_cell.length_c   1.000
_cell.angle_alpha   90.00
_cell.angle_beta   90.00
_cell.angle_gamma   90.00
#
_symmetry.space_group_name_H-M   'P 1'
#
loop_
_entity.id
_entity.type
_entity.pdbx_description
1 polymer ?
#
loop_
_entity_poly.entity_id
_entity_poly.type
_entity_poly.pdbx_seq_one_letter_code
_entity_poly.pdbx_strand_id
1 'polypeptide(L)'
;MDRTYPIQFTDSVAALPPTAPRNHAHMINLAIKKIPKNIMLQDAVVTLLHQTSSMALDMFLANTKAFHVGYIPKSNNSDDCLVIMRRGDKVLVGQYSKHKTSALPALEFQNLIRYSIASDGAWTITDATYNDYFRPSWEDVWAGRTVDIGPGDINGKTTDEDLFMRDLLALQAAHHILSRKFWDDKTFIYSAVF
;
A
#
# COMPACT_ATOMS: atom_id res chain seq x y z
N MET A 1 -20.55 -12.16 21.52
CA MET A 1 -19.17 -11.66 21.74
C MET A 1 -18.33 -12.05 20.54
N ASP A 2 -17.90 -11.06 19.77
CA ASP A 2 -17.10 -11.29 18.57
C ASP A 2 -15.65 -11.58 18.99
N ARG A 3 -15.14 -12.79 18.72
CA ARG A 3 -13.79 -13.18 19.15
C ARG A 3 -12.77 -12.46 18.27
N THR A 4 -12.13 -11.43 18.81
CA THR A 4 -10.92 -10.84 18.22
C THR A 4 -9.76 -11.82 18.39
N TYR A 5 -9.20 -12.27 17.27
CA TYR A 5 -7.97 -13.06 17.28
C TYR A 5 -6.78 -12.09 17.35
N PRO A 6 -5.86 -12.26 18.30
CA PRO A 6 -4.67 -11.42 18.37
C PRO A 6 -3.82 -11.63 17.11
N ILE A 7 -3.25 -10.54 16.58
CA ILE A 7 -2.28 -10.61 15.49
C ILE A 7 -1.05 -11.38 16.00
N GLN A 8 -0.56 -12.33 15.22
CA GLN A 8 0.73 -12.96 15.46
C GLN A 8 1.72 -12.48 14.41
N PHE A 9 2.86 -12.00 14.87
CA PHE A 9 3.97 -11.60 14.01
C PHE A 9 5.05 -12.69 14.02
N THR A 10 5.85 -12.74 12.95
CA THR A 10 7.00 -13.62 12.83
C THR A 10 8.30 -12.84 12.95
N ASP A 11 9.36 -13.53 13.37
CA ASP A 11 10.74 -13.07 13.50
C ASP A 11 11.62 -13.51 12.32
N SER A 12 11.02 -13.98 11.21
CA SER A 12 11.74 -14.48 10.04
C SER A 12 12.61 -13.45 9.33
N VAL A 13 12.39 -12.16 9.60
CA VAL A 13 13.21 -11.05 9.08
C VAL A 13 13.71 -10.21 10.26
N ALA A 14 15.02 -10.26 10.50
CA ALA A 14 15.66 -9.60 11.63
C ALA A 14 15.44 -8.08 11.67
N ALA A 15 15.29 -7.43 10.50
CA ALA A 15 15.03 -6.00 10.40
C ALA A 15 13.60 -5.60 10.83
N LEU A 16 12.69 -6.57 10.99
CA LEU A 16 11.28 -6.36 11.34
C LEU A 16 10.91 -7.21 12.58
N PRO A 17 11.53 -6.95 13.75
CA PRO A 17 11.31 -7.78 14.92
C PRO A 17 9.86 -7.66 15.43
N PRO A 18 9.24 -8.75 15.90
CA PRO A 18 7.86 -8.74 16.38
C PRO A 18 7.66 -7.93 17.68
N THR A 19 8.76 -7.53 18.33
CA THR A 19 8.79 -6.72 19.56
C THR A 19 8.92 -5.22 19.30
N ALA A 20 9.01 -4.80 18.03
CA ALA A 20 9.07 -3.37 17.69
C ALA A 20 7.80 -2.63 18.15
N PRO A 21 7.87 -1.30 18.33
CA PRO A 21 6.70 -0.50 18.63
C PRO A 21 5.61 -0.64 17.55
N ARG A 22 4.35 -0.51 17.94
CA ARG A 22 3.18 -0.78 17.06
C ARG A 22 3.16 0.02 15.75
N ASN A 23 3.74 1.21 15.73
CA ASN A 23 3.85 2.06 14.54
C ASN A 23 5.00 1.67 13.60
N HIS A 24 5.78 0.64 13.91
CA HIS A 24 6.74 0.04 12.99
C HIS A 24 6.04 -1.00 12.11
N ALA A 25 6.72 -1.43 11.05
CA ALA A 25 6.25 -2.53 10.22
C ALA A 25 6.63 -3.89 10.84
N HIS A 26 5.71 -4.84 10.82
CA HIS A 26 5.89 -6.18 11.32
C HIS A 26 5.46 -7.20 10.27
N MET A 27 6.14 -8.34 10.23
CA MET A 27 5.74 -9.42 9.34
C MET A 27 4.63 -10.26 9.97
N ILE A 28 3.49 -10.34 9.30
CA ILE A 28 2.33 -11.10 9.78
C ILE A 28 2.59 -12.59 9.57
N ASN A 29 2.30 -13.39 10.60
CA ASN A 29 2.24 -14.84 10.45
C ASN A 29 0.97 -15.24 9.68
N LEU A 30 1.12 -15.65 8.43
CA LEU A 30 0.01 -16.04 7.55
C LEU A 30 -0.62 -17.40 7.88
N ALA A 31 -0.10 -18.14 8.87
CA ALA A 31 -0.75 -19.35 9.38
C ALA A 31 -2.11 -19.05 10.05
N ILE A 32 -2.39 -17.78 10.36
CA ILE A 32 -3.67 -17.33 10.91
C ILE A 32 -4.74 -17.40 9.81
N LYS A 33 -5.80 -18.18 10.03
CA LYS A 33 -6.88 -18.40 9.04
C LYS A 33 -7.78 -17.19 8.78
N LYS A 34 -7.70 -16.14 9.60
CA LYS A 34 -8.56 -14.94 9.52
C LYS A 34 -7.71 -13.68 9.57
N ILE A 35 -8.06 -12.71 8.72
CA ILE A 35 -7.43 -11.40 8.71
C ILE A 35 -7.79 -10.68 10.03
N PRO A 36 -6.81 -10.21 10.80
CA PRO A 36 -7.07 -9.47 12.03
C PRO A 36 -7.76 -8.13 11.78
N LYS A 37 -8.64 -7.71 12.70
CA LYS A 37 -9.41 -6.46 12.56
C LYS A 37 -8.57 -5.19 12.70
N ASN A 38 -7.44 -5.28 13.40
CA ASN A 38 -6.59 -4.15 13.79
C ASN A 38 -5.25 -4.16 13.05
N ILE A 39 -5.23 -4.69 11.83
CA ILE A 39 -4.02 -4.77 11.03
C ILE A 39 -3.60 -3.39 10.52
N MET A 40 -2.30 -3.14 10.54
CA MET A 40 -1.73 -1.91 10.01
C MET A 40 -1.30 -2.09 8.55
N LEU A 41 -1.40 -1.04 7.75
CA LEU A 41 -1.04 -1.10 6.33
C LEU A 41 0.45 -1.41 6.13
N GLN A 42 1.33 -0.87 6.96
CA GLN A 42 2.76 -1.17 6.87
C GLN A 42 3.06 -2.67 7.08
N ASP A 43 2.32 -3.35 7.96
CA ASP A 43 2.46 -4.80 8.19
C ASP A 43 2.02 -5.59 6.95
N ALA A 44 0.91 -5.18 6.34
CA ALA A 44 0.40 -5.79 5.12
C ALA A 44 1.37 -5.60 3.93
N VAL A 45 1.99 -4.42 3.81
CA VAL A 45 2.99 -4.10 2.79
C VAL A 45 4.22 -4.99 2.91
N VAL A 46 4.87 -5.04 4.08
CA VAL A 46 6.10 -5.83 4.24
C VAL A 46 5.83 -7.33 4.12
N THR A 47 4.66 -7.78 4.58
CA THR A 47 4.22 -9.17 4.42
C THR A 47 4.01 -9.51 2.94
N LEU A 48 3.29 -8.65 2.20
CA LEU A 48 3.10 -8.82 0.75
C LEU A 48 4.44 -8.89 0.01
N LEU A 49 5.34 -7.95 0.26
CA LEU A 49 6.64 -7.91 -0.41
C LEU A 49 7.44 -9.19 -0.14
N HIS A 50 7.48 -9.65 1.11
CA HIS A 50 8.13 -10.91 1.46
C HIS A 50 7.53 -12.12 0.74
N GLN A 51 6.20 -12.24 0.70
CA GLN A 51 5.51 -13.34 0.02
C GLN A 51 5.73 -13.32 -1.49
N THR A 52 5.80 -12.13 -2.08
CA THR A 52 6.10 -11.96 -3.50
C THR A 52 7.55 -12.34 -3.81
N SER A 53 8.50 -11.80 -3.04
CA SER A 53 9.94 -12.08 -3.17
C SER A 53 10.69 -11.50 -1.98
N SER A 54 11.45 -12.34 -1.25
CA SER A 54 12.35 -11.85 -0.19
C SER A 54 13.27 -10.72 -0.68
N MET A 55 13.77 -10.83 -1.92
CA MET A 55 14.58 -9.80 -2.55
C MET A 55 13.82 -8.47 -2.74
N ALA A 56 12.53 -8.50 -3.06
CA ALA A 56 11.73 -7.28 -3.16
C ALA A 56 11.58 -6.61 -1.80
N LEU A 57 11.41 -7.37 -0.72
CA LEU A 57 11.43 -6.82 0.64
C LEU A 57 12.80 -6.24 0.98
N ASP A 58 13.89 -6.94 0.67
CA ASP A 58 15.25 -6.46 0.96
C ASP A 58 15.54 -5.14 0.24
N MET A 59 15.19 -5.03 -1.05
CA MET A 59 15.32 -3.78 -1.81
C MET A 59 14.44 -2.67 -1.23
N PHE A 60 13.24 -3.01 -0.78
CA PHE A 60 12.33 -2.06 -0.16
C PHE A 60 12.87 -1.55 1.17
N LEU A 61 13.46 -2.40 2.02
CA LEU A 61 13.99 -2.03 3.33
C LEU A 61 15.34 -1.33 3.25
N ALA A 62 16.15 -1.66 2.25
CA ALA A 62 17.42 -1.01 1.99
C ALA A 62 17.27 0.51 1.81
N ASN A 63 18.38 1.23 2.00
CA ASN A 63 18.45 2.68 1.77
C ASN A 63 18.48 3.00 0.27
N THR A 64 17.46 2.56 -0.48
CA THR A 64 17.30 2.79 -1.91
C THR A 64 16.77 4.21 -2.15
N LYS A 65 17.28 4.87 -3.20
CA LYS A 65 16.78 6.18 -3.64
C LYS A 65 15.33 6.09 -4.10
N ALA A 66 15.00 5.01 -4.80
CA ALA A 66 13.65 4.72 -5.22
C ALA A 66 13.40 3.21 -5.29
N PHE A 67 12.20 2.81 -4.91
CA PHE A 67 11.66 1.47 -5.08
C PHE A 67 10.25 1.58 -5.64
N HIS A 68 9.90 0.69 -6.56
CA HIS A 68 8.57 0.63 -7.15
C HIS A 68 8.17 -0.82 -7.35
N VAL A 69 6.98 -1.19 -6.87
CA VAL A 69 6.29 -2.45 -7.17
C VAL A 69 4.93 -2.11 -7.75
N GLY A 70 4.68 -2.61 -8.95
CA GLY A 70 3.35 -2.65 -9.54
C GLY A 70 2.86 -4.09 -9.63
N TYR A 71 1.64 -4.33 -9.15
CA TYR A 71 0.91 -5.56 -9.40
C TYR A 71 -0.08 -5.34 -10.53
N ILE A 72 -0.07 -6.26 -11.51
CA ILE A 72 -1.04 -6.30 -12.60
C ILE A 72 -1.62 -7.72 -12.64
N PRO A 73 -2.94 -7.89 -12.47
CA PRO A 73 -3.59 -9.20 -12.53
C PRO A 73 -3.27 -9.95 -13.83
N LYS A 74 -3.05 -11.28 -13.74
CA LYS A 74 -2.89 -12.14 -14.93
C LYS A 74 -4.15 -12.23 -15.79
N SER A 75 -5.32 -12.14 -15.16
CA SER A 75 -6.59 -12.20 -15.85
C SER A 75 -7.01 -10.78 -16.24
N ASN A 76 -7.25 -10.56 -17.53
CA ASN A 76 -7.76 -9.29 -18.10
C ASN A 76 -9.12 -8.85 -17.53
N ASN A 77 -9.77 -9.65 -16.68
CA ASN A 77 -11.05 -9.35 -16.05
C ASN A 77 -10.94 -8.67 -14.67
N SER A 78 -9.73 -8.48 -14.16
CA SER A 78 -9.50 -7.80 -12.88
C SER A 78 -8.84 -6.46 -13.17
N ASP A 79 -9.56 -5.36 -12.95
CA ASP A 79 -8.97 -4.01 -12.97
C ASP A 79 -8.34 -3.65 -11.61
N ASP A 80 -8.19 -4.63 -10.71
CA ASP A 80 -7.76 -4.43 -9.32
C ASP A 80 -6.24 -4.52 -9.24
N CYS A 81 -5.58 -3.37 -9.37
CA CYS A 81 -4.14 -3.24 -9.34
C CYS A 81 -3.66 -2.64 -8.02
N LEU A 82 -2.40 -2.88 -7.69
CA LEU A 82 -1.74 -2.33 -6.50
C LEU A 82 -0.41 -1.70 -6.90
N VAL A 83 -0.08 -0.58 -6.27
CA VAL A 83 1.23 0.05 -6.36
C VAL A 83 1.80 0.29 -4.97
N ILE A 84 3.10 0.01 -4.80
CA ILE A 84 3.90 0.39 -3.64
C ILE A 84 5.14 1.11 -4.16
N MET A 85 5.33 2.35 -3.73
CA MET A 85 6.50 3.16 -4.05
C MET A 85 7.19 3.60 -2.78
N ARG A 86 8.52 3.65 -2.80
CA ARG A 86 9.32 4.28 -1.74
C ARG A 86 10.37 5.17 -2.38
N ARG A 87 10.61 6.36 -1.80
CA ARG A 87 11.79 7.19 -2.10
C ARG A 87 12.33 7.75 -0.79
N GLY A 88 13.52 7.33 -0.40
CA GLY A 88 14.11 7.67 0.90
C GLY A 88 13.22 7.24 2.06
N ASP A 89 12.75 8.22 2.84
CA ASP A 89 11.89 8.05 4.02
C ASP A 89 10.38 8.11 3.69
N LYS A 90 9.99 8.31 2.43
CA LYS A 90 8.58 8.39 2.04
C LYS A 90 8.12 7.11 1.37
N VAL A 91 6.90 6.69 1.69
CA VAL A 91 6.24 5.54 1.07
C VAL A 91 4.86 5.95 0.57
N LEU A 92 4.46 5.43 -0.58
CA LEU A 92 3.15 5.57 -1.16
C LEU A 92 2.59 4.19 -1.46
N VAL A 93 1.34 3.95 -1.06
CA VAL A 93 0.64 2.67 -1.27
C VAL A 93 -0.72 2.99 -1.85
N GLY A 94 -1.07 2.39 -2.98
CA GLY A 94 -2.32 2.70 -3.65
C GLY A 94 -2.95 1.53 -4.36
N GLN A 95 -4.27 1.43 -4.23
CA GLN A 95 -5.10 0.51 -5.01
C GLN A 95 -5.71 1.28 -6.16
N TYR A 96 -5.53 0.77 -7.36
CA TYR A 96 -5.98 1.49 -8.53
C TYR A 96 -6.54 0.59 -9.61
N SER A 97 -7.37 1.19 -10.45
CA SER A 97 -7.84 0.62 -11.70
C SER A 97 -7.50 1.53 -12.87
N LYS A 98 -7.56 0.98 -14.07
CA LYS A 98 -7.50 1.79 -15.29
C LYS A 98 -8.90 2.34 -15.53
N HIS A 99 -9.06 3.65 -15.45
CA HIS A 99 -10.32 4.29 -15.74
C HIS A 99 -10.64 4.15 -17.25
N LYS A 100 -11.80 3.58 -17.58
CA LYS A 100 -12.11 3.06 -18.93
C LYS A 100 -12.86 4.04 -19.85
N THR A 101 -13.05 5.30 -19.45
CA THR A 101 -13.73 6.25 -20.33
C THR A 101 -12.81 6.70 -21.47
N SER A 102 -13.38 6.83 -22.67
CA SER A 102 -12.66 6.97 -23.94
C SER A 102 -12.01 8.33 -24.17
N ALA A 103 -12.31 9.33 -23.34
CA ALA A 103 -11.85 10.70 -23.55
C ALA A 103 -10.44 10.96 -22.97
N LEU A 104 -10.10 10.37 -21.82
CA LEU A 104 -8.84 10.61 -21.11
C LEU A 104 -8.40 9.36 -20.33
N PRO A 105 -7.31 8.68 -20.72
CA PRO A 105 -6.74 7.60 -19.93
C PRO A 105 -6.32 8.11 -18.54
N ALA A 106 -6.81 7.47 -17.48
CA ALA A 106 -6.48 7.79 -16.11
C ALA A 106 -6.31 6.53 -15.24
N LEU A 107 -5.57 6.68 -14.16
CA LEU A 107 -5.53 5.73 -13.05
C LEU A 107 -6.51 6.23 -12.00
N GLU A 108 -7.46 5.40 -11.63
CA GLU A 108 -8.45 5.68 -10.58
C GLU A 108 -8.01 4.99 -9.31
N PHE A 109 -7.71 5.77 -8.27
CA PHE A 109 -7.31 5.26 -6.96
C PHE A 109 -8.49 5.25 -6.01
N GLN A 110 -8.89 4.05 -5.58
CA GLN A 110 -9.88 3.89 -4.52
C GLN A 110 -9.33 4.39 -3.19
N ASN A 111 -8.08 4.02 -2.90
CA ASN A 111 -7.32 4.50 -1.74
C ASN A 111 -5.88 4.75 -2.17
N LEU A 112 -5.33 5.91 -1.80
CA LEU A 112 -3.91 6.24 -1.96
C LEU A 112 -3.39 6.82 -0.64
N ILE A 113 -2.48 6.10 0.01
CA ILE A 113 -1.97 6.45 1.34
C ILE A 113 -0.48 6.76 1.24
N ARG A 114 -0.06 7.86 1.88
CA ARG A 114 1.33 8.25 2.00
C ARG A 114 1.82 8.18 3.43
N TYR A 115 3.05 7.71 3.58
CA TYR A 115 3.75 7.61 4.85
C TYR A 115 5.08 8.36 4.82
N SER A 116 5.49 8.78 6.01
CA SER A 116 6.89 9.02 6.35
C SER A 116 7.40 7.95 7.32
N ILE A 117 8.63 7.52 7.14
CA ILE A 117 9.36 6.60 8.02
C ILE A 117 10.38 7.42 8.80
N ALA A 118 10.22 7.49 10.12
CA ALA A 118 11.19 8.14 11.00
C ALA A 118 12.51 7.32 11.08
N SER A 119 13.57 7.95 11.60
CA SER A 119 14.89 7.31 11.72
C SER A 119 14.92 6.08 12.62
N ASP A 120 13.97 5.96 13.55
CA ASP A 120 13.78 4.77 14.39
C ASP A 120 13.02 3.64 13.65
N GLY A 121 12.43 3.92 12.49
CA GLY A 121 11.63 2.98 11.71
C GLY A 121 10.12 3.11 11.91
N ALA A 122 9.64 4.10 12.68
CA ALA A 122 8.22 4.35 12.86
C ALA A 122 7.58 4.95 11.60
N TRP A 123 6.42 4.42 11.20
CA TRP A 123 5.63 4.90 10.07
C TRP A 123 4.52 5.82 10.56
N THR A 124 4.34 6.94 9.87
CA THR A 124 3.25 7.90 10.13
C THR A 124 2.56 8.27 8.83
N ILE A 125 1.22 8.21 8.80
CA ILE A 125 0.45 8.63 7.63
C ILE A 125 0.58 10.15 7.50
N THR A 126 1.08 10.61 6.36
CA THR A 126 1.22 12.04 6.06
C THR A 126 0.03 12.57 5.29
N ASP A 127 -0.51 11.78 4.36
CA ASP A 127 -1.79 12.06 3.72
C ASP A 127 -2.46 10.76 3.26
N ALA A 128 -3.76 10.86 2.98
CA ALA A 128 -4.51 9.85 2.28
C ALA A 128 -5.55 10.50 1.36
N THR A 129 -5.73 9.95 0.17
CA THR A 129 -6.80 10.31 -0.78
C THR A 129 -7.65 9.10 -1.14
N TYR A 130 -8.87 9.35 -1.58
CA TYR A 130 -9.81 8.34 -2.07
C TYR A 130 -10.59 8.88 -3.28
N ASN A 131 -10.96 7.98 -4.18
CA ASN A 131 -11.57 8.29 -5.48
C ASN A 131 -10.80 9.36 -6.26
N ASP A 132 -9.47 9.21 -6.32
CA ASP A 132 -8.58 10.21 -6.91
C ASP A 132 -8.06 9.75 -8.27
N TYR A 133 -7.90 10.67 -9.21
CA TYR A 133 -7.58 10.35 -10.60
C TYR A 133 -6.23 10.93 -10.99
N PHE A 134 -5.39 10.11 -11.61
CA PHE A 134 -4.07 10.51 -12.06
C PHE A 134 -3.86 10.16 -13.53
N ARG A 135 -2.95 10.88 -14.19
CA ARG A 135 -2.43 10.42 -15.48
C ARG A 135 -1.73 9.05 -15.29
N PRO A 136 -1.62 8.21 -16.33
CA PRO A 136 -0.83 6.98 -16.31
C PRO A 136 0.70 7.21 -16.21
N SER A 137 1.13 7.89 -15.15
CA SER A 137 2.49 8.36 -14.90
C SER A 137 2.80 8.22 -13.42
N TRP A 138 3.75 7.35 -13.08
CA TRP A 138 4.15 7.14 -11.69
C TRP A 138 4.79 8.38 -11.06
N GLU A 139 5.39 9.26 -11.87
CA GLU A 139 5.89 10.54 -11.38
C GLU A 139 4.74 11.51 -11.03
N ASP A 140 3.63 11.47 -11.78
CA ASP A 140 2.45 12.29 -11.46
C ASP A 140 1.76 11.78 -10.19
N VAL A 141 1.58 10.45 -10.07
CA VAL A 141 1.08 9.80 -8.85
C VAL A 141 1.97 10.14 -7.65
N TRP A 142 3.29 9.98 -7.79
CA TRP A 142 4.23 10.31 -6.73
C TRP A 142 4.17 11.79 -6.33
N ALA A 143 4.03 12.70 -7.28
CA ALA A 143 3.95 14.13 -7.00
C ALA A 143 2.57 14.61 -6.51
N GLY A 144 1.54 13.75 -6.57
CA GLY A 144 0.17 14.14 -6.22
C GLY A 144 -0.49 15.03 -7.28
N ARG A 145 -0.09 14.90 -8.55
CA ARG A 145 -0.67 15.67 -9.67
C ARG A 145 -1.89 14.96 -10.23
N THR A 146 -3.05 15.35 -9.73
CA THR A 146 -4.35 14.77 -10.10
C THR A 146 -4.85 15.33 -11.43
N VAL A 147 -5.85 14.67 -12.02
CA VAL A 147 -6.57 15.13 -13.20
C VAL A 147 -8.07 15.18 -12.92
N ASP A 148 -8.74 16.14 -13.55
CA ASP A 148 -10.20 16.22 -13.62
C ASP A 148 -10.67 15.35 -14.80
N ILE A 149 -11.53 14.36 -14.53
CA ILE A 149 -12.10 13.48 -15.55
C ILE A 149 -13.56 13.86 -15.89
N GLY A 150 -14.10 14.92 -15.28
CA GLY A 150 -15.36 15.55 -15.65
C GLY A 150 -16.38 15.71 -14.51
N PRO A 151 -17.61 16.12 -14.86
CA PRO A 151 -18.65 16.37 -13.87
C PRO A 151 -19.08 15.07 -13.18
N GLY A 152 -18.96 15.02 -11.85
CA GLY A 152 -19.25 13.86 -11.01
C GLY A 152 -18.08 13.42 -10.14
N ASP A 153 -16.88 13.96 -10.39
CA ASP A 153 -15.69 13.64 -9.62
C ASP A 153 -15.71 14.26 -8.24
N ILE A 154 -15.62 13.40 -7.22
CA ILE A 154 -15.42 13.81 -5.83
C ILE A 154 -14.06 13.27 -5.41
N ASN A 155 -13.00 14.00 -5.77
CA ASN A 155 -11.66 13.74 -5.25
C ASN A 155 -11.67 14.06 -3.74
N GLY A 156 -11.59 13.02 -2.92
CA GLY A 156 -11.53 13.15 -1.48
C GLY A 156 -10.08 13.19 -1.00
N LYS A 157 -9.65 14.29 -0.40
CA LYS A 157 -8.36 14.38 0.29
C LYS A 157 -8.58 14.59 1.78
N THR A 158 -7.94 13.77 2.60
CA THR A 158 -7.94 13.96 4.05
C THR A 158 -7.13 15.21 4.41
N THR A 159 -7.69 16.04 5.29
CA THR A 159 -6.96 17.14 5.93
C THR A 159 -6.19 16.64 7.15
N ASP A 160 -5.34 17.49 7.74
CA ASP A 160 -4.62 17.13 8.98
C ASP A 160 -5.53 16.88 10.17
N GLU A 161 -6.77 17.37 10.10
CA GLU A 161 -7.81 17.16 11.12
C GLU A 161 -8.55 15.83 10.93
N ASP A 162 -8.46 15.21 9.74
CA ASP A 162 -9.19 13.99 9.37
C ASP A 162 -8.43 12.70 9.75
N LEU A 163 -7.82 12.65 10.94
CA LEU A 163 -7.02 11.52 11.40
C LEU A 163 -7.79 10.18 11.35
N PHE A 164 -9.07 10.20 11.72
CA PHE A 164 -9.92 9.02 11.67
C PHE A 164 -10.08 8.49 10.24
N MET A 165 -10.28 9.37 9.26
CA MET A 165 -10.42 8.96 7.86
C MET A 165 -9.10 8.42 7.31
N ARG A 166 -7.96 9.00 7.68
CA ARG A 166 -6.63 8.48 7.30
C ARG A 166 -6.44 7.05 7.77
N ASP A 167 -6.73 6.79 9.04
CA ASP A 167 -6.62 5.45 9.62
C ASP A 167 -7.61 4.47 8.99
N LEU A 168 -8.83 4.91 8.68
CA LEU A 168 -9.84 4.10 8.02
C LEU A 168 -9.41 3.68 6.61
N LEU A 169 -8.91 4.61 5.80
CA LEU A 169 -8.43 4.34 4.44
C LEU A 169 -7.21 3.41 4.46
N ALA A 170 -6.28 3.60 5.40
CA ALA A 170 -5.15 2.70 5.59
C ALA A 170 -5.58 1.29 6.00
N LEU A 171 -6.57 1.17 6.90
CA LEU A 171 -7.12 -0.11 7.32
C LEU A 171 -7.80 -0.84 6.16
N GLN A 172 -8.63 -0.13 5.38
CA GLN A 172 -9.27 -0.66 4.18
C GLN A 172 -8.22 -1.16 3.17
N ALA A 173 -7.16 -0.38 2.98
CA ALA A 173 -6.09 -0.76 2.09
C ALA A 173 -5.35 -2.03 2.57
N ALA A 174 -5.08 -2.14 3.87
CA ALA A 174 -4.43 -3.29 4.48
C ALA A 174 -5.30 -4.56 4.34
N HIS A 175 -6.60 -4.44 4.59
CA HIS A 175 -7.56 -5.53 4.45
C HIS A 175 -7.63 -6.05 3.03
N HIS A 176 -7.68 -5.15 2.05
CA HIS A 176 -7.71 -5.52 0.64
C HIS A 176 -6.44 -6.25 0.19
N ILE A 177 -5.25 -5.78 0.62
CA ILE A 177 -3.98 -6.47 0.32
C ILE A 177 -4.02 -7.93 0.80
N LEU A 178 -4.46 -8.14 2.04
CA LEU A 178 -4.46 -9.46 2.66
C LEU A 178 -5.60 -10.36 2.17
N SER A 179 -6.77 -9.79 1.87
CA SER A 179 -7.92 -10.55 1.39
C SER A 179 -7.75 -11.00 -0.06
N ARG A 180 -7.19 -10.13 -0.91
CA ARG A 180 -6.92 -10.43 -2.31
C ARG A 180 -5.76 -11.39 -2.50
N LYS A 181 -4.89 -11.51 -1.49
CA LYS A 181 -3.67 -12.32 -1.51
C LYS A 181 -2.88 -12.10 -2.79
N PHE A 182 -2.54 -10.84 -3.07
CA PHE A 182 -1.90 -10.45 -4.34
C PHE A 182 -0.68 -11.32 -4.70
N TRP A 183 0.03 -11.85 -3.70
CA TRP A 183 1.18 -12.75 -3.88
C TRP A 183 0.84 -14.10 -4.55
N ASP A 184 -0.40 -14.59 -4.46
CA ASP A 184 -0.81 -15.86 -5.07
C ASP A 184 -0.85 -15.78 -6.61
N ASP A 185 -1.03 -14.58 -7.18
CA ASP A 185 -1.18 -14.35 -8.63
C ASP A 185 0.15 -14.16 -9.39
N LYS A 186 1.30 -14.20 -8.69
CA LYS A 186 2.69 -14.24 -9.21
C LYS A 186 3.08 -13.23 -10.32
N THR A 187 2.34 -12.14 -10.53
CA THR A 187 2.70 -11.12 -11.54
C THR A 187 2.99 -9.79 -10.86
N PHE A 188 4.22 -9.66 -10.39
CA PHE A 188 4.75 -8.43 -9.84
C PHE A 188 5.90 -7.95 -10.70
N ILE A 189 5.86 -6.67 -11.05
CA ILE A 189 6.97 -6.00 -11.70
C ILE A 189 7.53 -5.04 -10.68
N TYR A 190 8.80 -5.23 -10.32
CA TYR A 190 9.47 -4.40 -9.35
C TYR A 190 10.82 -3.91 -9.85
N SER A 191 11.20 -2.71 -9.42
CA SER A 191 12.47 -2.07 -9.74
C SER A 191 12.95 -1.25 -8.56
N ALA A 192 14.27 -1.14 -8.42
CA ALA A 192 14.92 -0.32 -7.41
C ALA A 192 16.07 0.47 -8.05
N VAL A 193 16.24 1.70 -7.58
CA VAL A 193 17.37 2.58 -7.89
C VAL A 193 18.13 2.82 -6.60
N PHE A 194 19.42 2.47 -6.60
CA PHE A 194 20.33 2.60 -5.46
C PHE A 194 21.09 3.94 -5.50
#